data_AF-T0ZM54-F1
#
_entry.id   AF-T0ZM54-F1
#
_cell.length_a   1.000
_cell.length_b   1.000
_cell.length_c   1.000
_cell.angle_alpha   90.00
_cell.angle_beta   90.00
_cell.angle_gamma   90.00
#
_symmetry.space_group_name_H-M   'P 1'
#
loop_
_entity.id
_entity.type
_entity.pdbx_description
1 polymer ?
#
loop_
_entity_poly.entity_id
_entity_poly.type
_entity_poly.pdbx_seq_one_letter_code
_entity_poly.pdbx_strand_id
1 'polypeptide(L)'
;SDLDTVQVRTFAARLHAAGLSPRSIQRHLSAVRSFYDFLLREARAAGPEGSESIAGLCANPAHAVRAPKAARRLPETLDADQMARLLAIAEASPMALRDRAIMELLYSSGLRLAEITGLDVSHLDLADRTVRVLGKGRKERAVPVGRVALGVLTRWLQERKKWIKPDERALFIGRSGRRLGRRMIEKRVAYWA
;
A
#
# COMPACT_ATOMS: atom_id res chain seq x y z
N SER A 1 -33.50 -6.50 18.74
CA SER A 1 -32.33 -7.33 18.43
C SER A 1 -31.14 -6.55 18.95
N ASP A 2 -30.66 -6.92 20.14
CA ASP A 2 -29.98 -5.96 21.00
C ASP A 2 -28.50 -5.89 20.68
N LEU A 3 -28.09 -4.80 20.03
CA LEU A 3 -26.71 -4.54 19.64
C LEU A 3 -25.90 -4.14 20.89
N ASP A 4 -25.37 -5.13 21.59
CA ASP A 4 -24.69 -4.94 22.87
C ASP A 4 -23.20 -5.32 22.83
N THR A 5 -22.51 -5.08 23.95
CA THR A 5 -21.08 -5.39 24.10
C THR A 5 -20.82 -6.91 24.03
N VAL A 6 -21.80 -7.74 24.41
CA VAL A 6 -21.68 -9.20 24.43
C VAL A 6 -21.60 -9.74 23.01
N GLN A 7 -22.41 -9.21 22.09
CA GLN A 7 -22.36 -9.59 20.68
C GLN A 7 -21.03 -9.21 20.04
N VAL A 8 -20.50 -8.02 20.31
CA VAL A 8 -19.19 -7.58 19.76
C VAL A 8 -18.05 -8.45 20.31
N ARG A 9 -18.12 -8.84 21.60
CA ARG A 9 -17.13 -9.77 22.19
C ARG A 9 -17.25 -11.16 21.58
N THR A 10 -18.46 -11.65 21.37
CA THR A 10 -18.73 -12.95 20.73
C THR A 10 -18.21 -12.96 19.29
N PHE A 11 -18.40 -11.87 18.55
CA PHE A 11 -17.83 -11.69 17.22
C PHE A 11 -16.29 -11.77 17.24
N ALA A 12 -15.63 -11.06 18.15
CA ALA A 12 -14.17 -11.14 18.30
C ALA A 12 -13.68 -12.56 18.65
N ALA A 13 -14.40 -13.26 19.52
CA ALA A 13 -14.10 -14.65 19.89
C ALA A 13 -14.25 -15.60 18.70
N ARG A 14 -15.29 -15.44 17.87
CA ARG A 14 -15.47 -16.23 16.64
C ARG A 14 -14.35 -15.99 15.63
N LEU A 15 -13.92 -14.75 15.45
CA LEU A 15 -12.77 -14.44 14.57
C LEU A 15 -11.49 -15.11 15.08
N HIS A 16 -11.26 -15.11 16.39
CA HIS A 16 -10.14 -15.81 16.99
C HIS A 16 -10.23 -17.33 16.79
N ALA A 17 -11.41 -17.92 17.03
CA ALA A 17 -11.65 -19.35 16.81
C ALA A 17 -11.47 -19.76 15.34
N ALA A 18 -11.74 -18.86 14.40
CA ALA A 18 -11.48 -19.04 12.97
C ALA A 18 -10.00 -18.87 12.57
N GLY A 19 -9.08 -18.70 13.54
CA GLY A 19 -7.64 -18.64 13.29
C GLY A 19 -7.13 -17.28 12.80
N LEU A 20 -7.91 -16.21 12.87
CA LEU A 20 -7.43 -14.90 12.48
C LEU A 20 -6.35 -14.40 13.45
N SER A 21 -5.28 -13.83 12.89
CA SER A 21 -4.24 -13.20 13.71
C SER A 21 -4.81 -12.08 14.59
N PRO A 22 -4.19 -11.78 15.76
CA PRO A 22 -4.55 -10.63 16.59
C PRO A 22 -4.67 -9.31 15.82
N ARG A 23 -3.81 -9.09 14.83
CA ARG A 23 -3.83 -7.89 13.97
C ARG A 23 -5.05 -7.85 13.04
N SER A 24 -5.46 -9.01 12.52
CA SER A 24 -6.68 -9.14 11.73
C SER A 24 -7.91 -8.87 12.59
N ILE A 25 -7.97 -9.42 13.81
CA ILE A 25 -9.08 -9.19 14.75
C ILE A 25 -9.17 -7.70 15.14
N GLN A 26 -8.04 -7.06 15.45
CA GLN A 26 -7.98 -5.62 15.70
C GLN A 26 -8.57 -4.79 14.55
N ARG A 27 -8.24 -5.14 13.29
CA ARG A 27 -8.79 -4.46 12.11
C ARG A 27 -10.31 -4.62 11.98
N HIS A 28 -10.84 -5.82 12.24
CA HIS A 28 -12.29 -6.05 12.22
C HIS A 28 -12.98 -5.23 13.32
N LEU A 29 -12.43 -5.23 14.54
CA LEU A 29 -12.98 -4.42 15.64
C LEU A 29 -12.92 -2.91 15.35
N SER A 30 -11.86 -2.42 14.69
CA SER A 30 -11.81 -1.02 14.24
C SER A 30 -12.92 -0.69 13.23
N ALA A 31 -13.18 -1.59 12.26
CA ALA A 31 -14.27 -1.39 11.31
C ALA A 31 -15.64 -1.38 12.00
N VAL A 32 -15.86 -2.31 12.94
CA VAL A 32 -17.09 -2.36 13.75
C VAL A 32 -17.26 -1.05 14.55
N ARG A 33 -16.21 -0.56 15.22
CA ARG A 33 -16.26 0.72 15.95
C ARG A 33 -16.64 1.88 15.03
N SER A 34 -15.94 2.04 13.90
CA SER A 34 -16.24 3.12 12.96
C SER A 34 -17.64 3.04 12.36
N PHE A 35 -18.16 1.82 12.16
CA PHE A 35 -19.52 1.62 11.66
C PHE A 35 -20.57 2.04 12.70
N TYR A 36 -20.42 1.63 13.97
CA TYR A 36 -21.31 2.07 15.05
C TYR A 36 -21.22 3.58 15.31
N ASP A 37 -20.01 4.16 15.25
CA ASP A 37 -19.83 5.62 15.37
C ASP A 37 -20.50 6.37 14.22
N PHE A 38 -20.53 5.81 13.01
CA PHE A 38 -21.29 6.33 11.89
C PHE A 38 -22.80 6.25 12.14
N LEU A 39 -23.32 5.08 12.52
CA LEU A 39 -24.74 4.89 12.79
C LEU A 39 -25.27 5.83 13.89
N LEU A 40 -24.51 6.00 14.98
CA LEU A 40 -24.86 6.94 16.06
C LEU A 40 -24.89 8.39 15.60
N ARG A 41 -24.02 8.76 14.65
CA ARG A 41 -23.98 10.11 14.09
C ARG A 41 -25.18 10.36 13.19
N GLU A 42 -25.51 9.40 12.34
CA GLU A 42 -26.68 9.48 11.44
C GLU A 42 -27.99 9.51 12.23
N ALA A 43 -28.13 8.68 13.27
CA ALA A 43 -29.28 8.71 14.18
C ALA A 43 -29.49 10.09 14.82
N ARG A 44 -28.40 10.70 15.31
CA ARG A 44 -28.46 12.04 15.92
C ARG A 44 -28.85 13.12 14.90
N ALA A 45 -28.44 12.97 13.64
CA ALA A 45 -28.78 13.89 12.58
C ALA A 45 -30.24 13.73 12.09
N ALA A 46 -30.77 12.51 12.10
CA ALA A 46 -32.11 12.18 11.62
C ALA A 46 -33.26 12.53 12.60
N GLY A 47 -32.93 12.93 13.84
CA GLY A 47 -33.91 13.30 14.86
C GLY A 47 -34.67 12.09 15.45
N PRO A 48 -35.63 12.33 16.36
CA PRO A 48 -36.32 11.28 17.12
C PRO A 48 -37.14 10.29 16.27
N GLU A 49 -37.51 10.65 15.04
CA GLU A 49 -38.35 9.82 14.15
C GLU A 49 -37.55 8.94 13.18
N GLY A 50 -36.26 9.25 12.94
CA GLY A 50 -35.51 8.67 11.82
C GLY A 50 -34.75 7.38 12.10
N SER A 51 -34.93 6.73 13.26
CA SER A 51 -33.94 5.76 13.73
C SER A 51 -34.46 4.60 14.59
N GLU A 52 -35.59 3.99 14.22
CA GLU A 52 -36.16 2.82 14.92
C GLU A 52 -35.16 1.66 15.08
N SER A 53 -34.31 1.41 14.09
CA SER A 53 -33.37 0.26 14.08
C SER A 53 -32.21 0.38 15.07
N ILE A 54 -31.97 1.56 15.64
CA ILE A 54 -30.93 1.81 16.67
C ILE A 54 -31.49 2.64 17.84
N ALA A 55 -32.82 2.71 17.96
CA ALA A 55 -33.53 3.31 19.09
C ALA A 55 -33.20 2.51 20.36
N GLY A 56 -32.25 3.02 21.15
CA GLY A 56 -31.70 2.34 22.33
C GLY A 56 -30.17 2.30 22.36
N LEU A 57 -29.50 2.60 21.25
CA LEU A 57 -28.05 2.69 21.21
C LEU A 57 -27.59 4.09 21.67
N CYS A 58 -27.32 4.24 22.97
CA CYS A 58 -26.82 5.52 23.51
C CYS A 58 -25.30 5.70 23.32
N ALA A 59 -24.56 4.59 23.18
CA ALA A 59 -23.12 4.56 23.04
C ALA A 59 -22.68 3.39 22.17
N ASN A 60 -21.47 3.48 21.61
CA ASN A 60 -20.93 2.43 20.75
C ASN A 60 -20.42 1.24 21.61
N PRO A 61 -21.05 0.05 21.51
CA PRO A 61 -20.71 -1.11 22.34
C PRO A 61 -19.34 -1.70 22.01
N ALA A 62 -18.78 -1.38 20.83
CA ALA A 62 -17.50 -1.89 20.39
C ALA A 62 -16.29 -1.20 21.03
N HIS A 63 -16.48 -0.05 21.70
CA HIS A 63 -15.41 0.62 22.45
C HIS A 63 -15.02 -0.14 23.72
N ALA A 64 -15.97 -0.84 24.36
CA ALA A 64 -15.71 -1.64 25.57
C ALA A 64 -15.01 -2.99 25.27
N VAL A 65 -14.97 -3.42 24.00
CA VAL A 65 -14.35 -4.68 23.60
C VAL A 65 -12.86 -4.48 23.34
N ARG A 66 -12.03 -5.10 24.19
CA ARG A 66 -10.57 -5.13 24.01
C ARG A 66 -10.20 -6.14 22.93
N ALA A 67 -9.34 -5.71 22.02
CA ALA A 67 -8.77 -6.60 21.03
C ALA A 67 -7.55 -7.35 21.60
N PRO A 68 -7.25 -8.58 21.13
CA PRO A 68 -6.02 -9.28 21.50
C PRO A 68 -4.79 -8.43 21.17
N LYS A 69 -3.77 -8.44 22.04
CA LYS A 69 -2.54 -7.68 21.81
C LYS A 69 -1.74 -8.34 20.67
N ALA A 70 -1.65 -7.64 19.54
CA ALA A 70 -0.79 -8.07 18.45
C ALA A 70 0.68 -7.82 18.82
N ALA A 71 1.54 -8.82 18.63
CA ALA A 71 2.98 -8.65 18.75
C ALA A 71 3.44 -7.61 17.70
N ARG A 72 4.25 -6.65 18.15
CA ARG A 72 4.83 -5.63 17.26
C ARG A 72 6.06 -6.25 16.60
N ARG A 73 5.89 -6.86 15.42
CA ARG A 73 7.05 -7.17 14.57
C ARG A 73 7.64 -5.84 14.10
N LEU A 74 8.90 -5.61 14.43
CA LEU A 74 9.67 -4.54 13.80
C LEU A 74 9.77 -4.87 12.30
N PRO A 75 9.68 -3.86 11.40
CA PRO A 75 10.00 -4.09 10.00
C PRO A 75 11.42 -4.64 9.90
N GLU A 76 11.60 -5.73 9.17
CA GLU A 76 12.95 -6.15 8.76
C GLU A 76 13.52 -5.03 7.87
N THR A 77 14.62 -4.42 8.31
CA THR A 77 15.33 -3.42 7.55
C THR A 77 16.36 -4.12 6.68
N LEU A 78 16.51 -3.67 5.43
CA LEU A 78 17.64 -4.09 4.61
C LEU A 78 18.93 -3.54 5.22
N ASP A 79 19.94 -4.40 5.39
CA ASP A 79 21.27 -3.96 5.79
C ASP A 79 22.00 -3.25 4.62
N ALA A 80 23.16 -2.65 4.91
CA ALA A 80 23.93 -1.89 3.92
C ALA A 80 24.42 -2.78 2.76
N ASP A 81 24.79 -4.04 3.04
CA ASP A 81 25.31 -4.98 2.05
C ASP A 81 24.19 -5.46 1.13
N GLN A 82 23.01 -5.74 1.68
CA GLN A 82 21.78 -6.02 0.93
C GLN A 82 21.45 -4.87 -0.01
N MET A 83 21.50 -3.63 0.49
CA MET A 83 21.27 -2.46 -0.36
C MET A 83 22.32 -2.35 -1.47
N ALA A 84 23.60 -2.54 -1.15
CA ALA A 84 24.67 -2.50 -2.16
C ALA A 84 24.45 -3.56 -3.26
N ARG A 85 24.04 -4.78 -2.90
CA ARG A 85 23.69 -5.83 -3.88
C ARG A 85 22.53 -5.44 -4.78
N LEU A 86 21.47 -4.86 -4.20
CA LEU A 86 20.30 -4.39 -4.96
C LEU A 86 20.64 -3.29 -5.98
N LEU A 87 21.60 -2.43 -5.66
CA LEU A 87 22.06 -1.34 -6.54
C LEU A 87 23.11 -1.80 -7.57
N ALA A 88 23.75 -2.95 -7.31
CA ALA A 88 24.75 -3.57 -8.18
C ALA A 88 24.18 -4.64 -9.14
N ILE A 89 22.85 -4.75 -9.29
CA ILE A 89 22.22 -5.70 -10.20
C ILE A 89 22.80 -5.54 -11.62
N ALA A 90 23.39 -6.62 -12.15
CA ALA A 90 23.90 -6.65 -13.52
C ALA A 90 22.75 -6.54 -14.53
N GLU A 91 22.91 -5.69 -15.55
CA GLU A 91 21.93 -5.47 -16.62
C GLU A 91 21.94 -6.58 -17.68
N ALA A 92 22.09 -7.84 -17.25
CA ALA A 92 22.23 -9.02 -18.10
C ALA A 92 20.96 -9.39 -18.89
N SER A 93 19.84 -8.74 -18.62
CA SER A 93 18.59 -8.90 -19.37
C SER A 93 17.70 -7.65 -19.25
N PRO A 94 16.72 -7.47 -20.16
CA PRO A 94 15.73 -6.41 -20.06
C PRO A 94 15.00 -6.36 -18.70
N MET A 95 14.71 -7.53 -18.14
CA MET A 95 14.03 -7.63 -16.84
C MET A 95 14.96 -7.32 -15.67
N ALA A 96 16.25 -7.66 -15.77
CA ALA A 96 17.25 -7.27 -14.78
C ALA A 96 17.49 -5.75 -14.80
N LEU A 97 17.56 -5.15 -15.99
CA LEU A 97 17.62 -3.68 -16.16
C LEU A 97 16.39 -3.00 -15.54
N ARG A 98 15.18 -3.51 -15.79
CA ARG A 98 13.95 -3.02 -15.14
C ARG A 98 14.06 -3.08 -13.62
N ASP A 99 14.48 -4.23 -13.10
CA ASP A 99 14.55 -4.43 -11.65
C ASP A 99 15.59 -3.51 -11.01
N ARG A 100 16.75 -3.33 -11.66
CA ARG A 100 17.75 -2.34 -11.24
C ARG A 100 17.16 -0.93 -11.22
N ALA A 101 16.43 -0.52 -12.26
CA ALA A 101 15.78 0.78 -12.32
C ALA A 101 14.75 0.98 -11.18
N ILE A 102 14.02 -0.08 -10.80
CA ILE A 102 13.13 -0.08 -9.64
C ILE A 102 13.90 0.14 -8.35
N MET A 103 15.00 -0.59 -8.11
CA MET A 103 15.79 -0.47 -6.88
C MET A 103 16.43 0.92 -6.75
N GLU A 104 17.02 1.42 -7.83
CA GLU A 104 17.65 2.74 -7.88
C GLU A 104 16.64 3.87 -7.62
N LEU A 105 15.42 3.76 -8.15
CA LEU A 105 14.36 4.75 -7.91
C LEU A 105 13.84 4.69 -6.47
N LEU A 106 13.64 3.49 -5.92
CA LEU A 106 13.27 3.30 -4.52
C LEU A 106 14.31 3.91 -3.58
N TYR A 107 15.59 3.62 -3.85
CA TYR A 107 16.72 4.09 -3.04
C TYR A 107 16.91 5.61 -3.13
N SER A 108 16.95 6.16 -4.34
CA SER A 108 17.30 7.58 -4.54
C SER A 108 16.16 8.56 -4.21
N SER A 109 14.90 8.14 -4.36
CA SER A 109 13.73 9.02 -4.17
C SER A 109 12.89 8.70 -2.93
N GLY A 110 13.21 7.62 -2.20
CA GLY A 110 12.50 7.21 -0.98
C GLY A 110 11.01 6.92 -1.22
N LEU A 111 10.66 6.48 -2.43
CA LEU A 111 9.28 6.22 -2.81
C LEU A 111 8.73 5.00 -2.08
N ARG A 112 7.45 5.06 -1.72
CA ARG A 112 6.71 3.90 -1.24
C ARG A 112 6.43 2.97 -2.40
N LEU A 113 6.35 1.68 -2.10
CA LEU A 113 6.01 0.66 -3.07
C LEU A 113 4.69 0.94 -3.81
N ALA A 114 3.68 1.50 -3.13
CA ALA A 114 2.43 1.87 -3.79
C ALA A 114 2.61 3.04 -4.79
N GLU A 115 3.48 4.00 -4.47
CA GLU A 115 3.78 5.13 -5.35
C GLU A 115 4.49 4.64 -6.61
N ILE A 116 5.54 3.82 -6.49
CA ILE A 116 6.27 3.29 -7.66
C ILE A 116 5.39 2.42 -8.56
N THR A 117 4.47 1.62 -7.98
CA THR A 117 3.55 0.80 -8.78
C THR A 117 2.56 1.61 -9.59
N GLY A 118 2.25 2.83 -9.15
CA GLY A 118 1.30 3.74 -9.80
C GLY A 118 1.95 4.70 -10.79
N LEU A 119 3.28 4.69 -10.95
CA LEU A 119 3.96 5.63 -11.84
C LEU A 119 3.65 5.35 -13.31
N ASP A 120 3.44 6.44 -14.05
CA ASP A 120 3.42 6.49 -15.51
C ASP A 120 4.70 7.19 -16.00
N VAL A 121 5.04 6.96 -17.26
CA VAL A 121 6.19 7.63 -17.89
C VAL A 121 6.06 9.16 -17.80
N SER A 122 4.84 9.70 -17.91
CA SER A 122 4.55 11.14 -17.81
C SER A 122 4.77 11.73 -16.41
N HIS A 123 4.94 10.90 -15.38
CA HIS A 123 5.25 11.39 -14.04
C HIS A 123 6.76 11.62 -13.83
N LEU A 124 7.61 11.10 -14.71
CA LEU A 124 9.06 11.26 -14.64
C LEU A 124 9.50 12.44 -15.51
N ASP A 125 10.05 13.47 -14.86
CA ASP A 125 10.70 14.58 -15.54
C ASP A 125 12.22 14.37 -15.56
N LEU A 126 12.75 14.04 -16.73
CA LEU A 126 14.18 13.81 -16.91
C LEU A 126 14.99 15.12 -16.92
N ALA A 127 14.38 16.24 -17.30
CA ALA A 127 15.05 17.54 -17.36
C ALA A 127 15.19 18.12 -15.94
N ASP A 128 14.09 18.13 -15.19
CA ASP A 128 14.07 18.61 -13.81
C ASP A 128 14.60 17.58 -12.81
N ARG A 129 14.83 16.33 -13.27
CA ARG A 129 15.33 15.22 -12.44
C ARG A 129 14.40 14.93 -11.27
N THR A 130 13.10 14.96 -11.54
CA THR A 130 12.07 14.71 -10.53
C THR A 130 11.07 13.66 -10.97
N VAL A 131 10.37 13.08 -10.00
CA VAL A 131 9.21 12.24 -10.25
C VAL A 131 8.03 12.73 -9.42
N ARG A 132 6.88 12.87 -10.08
CA ARG A 132 5.61 13.26 -9.45
C ARG A 132 4.91 12.04 -8.86
N VAL A 133 4.51 12.13 -7.60
CA VAL A 133 3.79 11.06 -6.89
C VAL A 133 2.57 11.59 -6.15
N LEU A 134 1.56 10.74 -6.05
CA LEU A 134 0.32 11.05 -5.35
C LEU A 134 0.46 10.72 -3.86
N GLY A 135 0.51 11.77 -3.03
CA GLY A 135 0.62 11.67 -1.58
C GLY A 135 -0.71 11.43 -0.86
N LYS A 136 -0.65 11.41 0.48
CA LYS A 136 -1.84 11.32 1.34
C LYS A 136 -2.77 12.51 1.07
N GLY A 137 -4.07 12.23 0.89
CA GLY A 137 -5.07 13.25 0.56
C GLY A 137 -5.12 13.63 -0.93
N ARG A 138 -4.57 12.79 -1.83
CA ARG A 138 -4.51 13.03 -3.28
C ARG A 138 -3.73 14.28 -3.70
N LYS A 139 -2.86 14.79 -2.84
CA LYS A 139 -1.96 15.90 -3.18
C LYS A 139 -0.75 15.37 -3.93
N GLU A 140 -0.42 15.95 -5.07
CA GLU A 140 0.81 15.65 -5.80
C GLU A 140 2.02 16.30 -5.13
N ARG A 141 3.15 15.62 -5.18
CA ARG A 141 4.48 16.18 -4.85
C ARG A 141 5.50 15.71 -5.87
N ALA A 142 6.46 16.56 -6.19
CA ALA A 142 7.66 16.16 -6.93
C ALA A 142 8.74 15.74 -5.93
N VAL A 143 9.46 14.66 -6.23
CA VAL A 143 10.64 14.23 -5.46
C VAL A 143 11.85 14.14 -6.38
N PRO A 144 13.05 14.51 -5.90
CA PRO A 144 14.27 14.39 -6.69
C PRO A 144 14.58 12.93 -7.00
N VAL A 145 15.15 12.70 -8.18
CA VAL A 145 15.64 11.39 -8.64
C VAL A 145 17.16 11.45 -8.72
N GLY A 146 17.84 10.45 -8.16
CA GLY A 146 19.30 10.40 -8.17
C GLY A 146 19.88 10.25 -9.58
N ARG A 147 21.11 10.75 -9.80
CA ARG A 147 21.76 10.68 -11.12
C ARG A 147 21.92 9.26 -11.64
N VAL A 148 22.29 8.32 -10.78
CA VAL A 148 22.42 6.89 -11.13
C VAL A 148 21.06 6.34 -11.56
N ALA A 149 20.02 6.57 -10.76
CA ALA A 149 18.65 6.17 -11.08
C ALA A 149 18.17 6.73 -12.42
N LEU A 150 18.42 8.01 -12.72
CA LEU A 150 18.08 8.59 -14.03
C LEU A 150 18.79 7.88 -15.19
N GLY A 151 20.07 7.55 -15.03
CA GLY A 151 20.83 6.81 -16.03
C GLY A 151 20.23 5.44 -16.32
N VAL A 152 19.91 4.67 -15.28
CA VAL A 152 19.29 3.35 -15.42
C VAL A 152 17.85 3.47 -15.96
N LEU A 153 17.07 4.44 -15.48
CA LEU A 153 15.71 4.72 -15.97
C LEU A 153 15.70 5.07 -17.45
N THR A 154 16.66 5.85 -17.92
CA THR A 154 16.77 6.22 -19.34
C THR A 154 17.00 4.98 -20.21
N ARG A 155 17.92 4.08 -19.80
CA ARG A 155 18.14 2.80 -20.49
C ARG A 155 16.88 1.93 -20.45
N TRP A 156 16.23 1.84 -19.29
CA TRP A 156 14.98 1.10 -19.14
C TRP A 156 13.87 1.66 -20.05
N LEU A 157 13.73 2.98 -20.17
CA LEU A 157 12.72 3.58 -21.06
C LEU A 157 12.94 3.23 -22.53
N GLN A 158 14.19 3.08 -22.99
CA GLN A 158 14.48 2.62 -24.35
C GLN A 158 14.11 1.14 -24.52
N GLU A 159 14.48 0.29 -23.56
CA GLU A 159 14.17 -1.14 -23.62
C GLU A 159 12.65 -1.39 -23.51
N ARG A 160 11.95 -0.65 -22.64
CA ARG A 160 10.50 -0.70 -22.42
C ARG A 160 9.71 -0.60 -23.73
N LYS A 161 10.16 0.23 -24.68
CA LYS A 161 9.50 0.44 -25.99
C LYS A 161 9.32 -0.86 -26.78
N LYS A 162 10.19 -1.86 -26.58
CA LYS A 162 10.12 -3.14 -27.28
C LYS A 162 9.04 -4.08 -26.73
N TRP A 163 8.58 -3.84 -25.50
CA TRP A 163 7.71 -4.76 -24.75
C TRP A 163 6.34 -4.18 -24.45
N ILE A 164 6.20 -2.85 -24.50
CA ILE A 164 4.98 -2.12 -24.15
C ILE A 164 3.80 -2.58 -25.02
N LYS A 165 2.63 -2.80 -24.39
CA LYS A 165 1.37 -2.97 -25.14
C LYS A 165 0.78 -1.62 -25.53
N PRO A 166 -0.08 -1.58 -26.58
CA PRO A 166 -0.89 -0.40 -26.87
C PRO A 166 -1.61 0.11 -25.62
N ASP A 167 -1.67 1.44 -25.50
CA ASP A 167 -2.30 2.20 -24.42
C ASP A 167 -1.69 2.04 -23.01
N GLU A 168 -0.59 1.30 -22.86
CA GLU A 168 0.07 1.16 -21.55
C GLU A 168 0.96 2.36 -21.23
N ARG A 169 0.70 3.04 -20.11
CA ARG A 169 1.44 4.24 -19.68
C ARG A 169 2.40 3.99 -18.53
N ALA A 170 2.29 2.83 -17.87
CA ALA A 170 3.06 2.50 -16.68
C ALA A 170 4.57 2.60 -16.90
N LEU A 171 5.27 3.26 -15.98
CA LEU A 171 6.74 3.36 -16.01
C LEU A 171 7.40 1.98 -16.00
N PHE A 172 6.88 1.06 -15.19
CA PHE A 172 7.37 -0.31 -15.09
C PHE A 172 6.33 -1.31 -15.58
N ILE A 173 6.75 -2.17 -16.51
CA ILE A 173 5.92 -3.21 -17.12
C ILE A 173 6.50 -4.61 -16.89
N GLY A 174 5.60 -5.60 -16.87
CA GLY A 174 5.95 -7.01 -16.87
C GLY A 174 6.35 -7.52 -18.26
N ARG A 175 6.73 -8.80 -18.34
CA ARG A 175 6.96 -9.49 -19.63
C ARG A 175 5.74 -9.48 -20.55
N SER A 176 4.54 -9.33 -19.98
CA SER A 176 3.28 -9.22 -20.72
C SER A 176 3.07 -7.85 -21.38
N GLY A 177 3.97 -6.88 -21.16
CA GLY A 177 3.84 -5.53 -21.68
C GLY A 177 2.84 -4.64 -20.94
N ARG A 178 2.28 -5.13 -19.83
CA ARG A 178 1.34 -4.43 -18.95
C ARG A 178 2.00 -3.98 -17.65
N ARG A 179 1.38 -3.04 -16.95
CA ARG A 179 1.82 -2.54 -15.63
C ARG A 179 2.28 -3.65 -14.70
N LEU A 180 3.43 -3.45 -14.07
CA LEU A 180 3.96 -4.34 -13.06
C LEU A 180 3.19 -4.15 -11.74
N GLY A 181 2.50 -5.20 -11.28
CA GLY A 181 1.73 -5.15 -10.03
C GLY A 181 2.61 -5.11 -8.78
N ARG A 182 2.06 -4.56 -7.69
CA ARG A 182 2.72 -4.44 -6.38
C ARG A 182 3.42 -5.72 -5.91
N ARG A 183 2.68 -6.83 -5.89
CA ARG A 183 3.20 -8.13 -5.43
C ARG A 183 4.36 -8.64 -6.29
N MET A 184 4.38 -8.27 -7.58
CA MET A 184 5.50 -8.65 -8.44
C MET A 184 6.74 -7.86 -8.09
N ILE A 185 6.63 -6.54 -7.82
CA ILE A 185 7.76 -5.73 -7.38
C ILE A 185 8.31 -6.26 -6.04
N GLU A 186 7.45 -6.57 -5.07
CA GLU A 186 7.87 -7.20 -3.79
C GLU A 186 8.69 -8.47 -4.03
N LYS A 187 8.23 -9.35 -4.94
CA LYS A 187 8.96 -10.56 -5.33
C LYS A 187 10.30 -10.26 -6.00
N ARG A 188 10.42 -9.19 -6.79
CA ARG A 188 11.68 -8.81 -7.42
C ARG A 188 12.67 -8.24 -6.40
N VAL A 189 12.21 -7.45 -5.43
CA VAL A 189 13.04 -7.00 -4.29
C VAL A 189 13.57 -8.20 -3.52
N ALA A 190 12.69 -9.12 -3.12
CA ALA A 190 13.08 -10.33 -2.39
C ALA A 190 13.96 -11.29 -3.20
N TYR A 191 13.88 -11.27 -4.53
CA TYR A 191 14.73 -12.11 -5.39
C TYR A 191 16.19 -11.64 -5.43
N TRP A 192 16.43 -10.34 -5.25
CA TRP A 192 17.76 -9.73 -5.36
C TRP A 192 18.43 -9.41 -4.01
N ALA A 193 17.66 -9.41 -2.91
CA ALA A 193 18.14 -9.13 -1.55
C ALA A 193 18.78 -10.37 -0.91
#